data_AF-A0A6G1SM45-F1
#
_entry.id   AF-A0A6G1SM45-F1
#
_cell.length_a   1.000
_cell.length_b   1.000
_cell.length_c   1.000
_cell.angle_alpha   90.00
_cell.angle_beta   90.00
_cell.angle_gamma   90.00
#
_symmetry.space_group_name_H-M   'P 1'
#
loop_
_entity.id
_entity.type
_entity.pdbx_description
1 polymer ?
#
loop_
_entity_poly.entity_id
_entity_poly.type
_entity_poly.pdbx_seq_one_letter_code
_entity_poly.pdbx_strand_id
1 'polypeptide(L)'
;MDYQKMPGSTTHFAKYLLFGLNFLTFSLGVLLLAMSLWVRSDSGLWVYTENLSIERYYFSCYFGMAAGSLIFLISFVGCMGALIDSRLLMGIVSQTTIISLNSMSLVHKLKP
;
A
#
# COMPACT_ATOMS: atom_id res chain seq x y z
N MET A 1 26.83 16.93 16.41
CA MET A 1 26.09 17.38 15.23
C MET A 1 24.70 17.74 15.71
N ASP A 2 24.49 19.03 15.79
CA ASP A 2 23.48 19.74 16.55
C ASP A 2 22.17 19.79 15.74
N TYR A 3 21.15 19.02 16.14
CA TYR A 3 19.80 19.08 15.55
C TYR A 3 18.88 19.96 16.40
N GLN A 4 19.37 21.14 16.82
CA GLN A 4 18.49 22.12 17.43
C GLN A 4 17.57 22.77 16.39
N LYS A 5 16.28 22.76 16.74
CA LYS A 5 15.27 23.80 16.46
C LYS A 5 14.39 23.62 15.22
N MET A 6 13.31 22.86 15.40
CA MET A 6 12.01 23.21 14.83
C MET A 6 11.07 23.61 15.99
N PRO A 7 10.56 24.86 16.03
CA PRO A 7 9.63 25.29 17.07
C PRO A 7 8.25 24.67 16.81
N GLY A 8 7.87 23.72 17.67
CA GLY A 8 6.55 23.11 17.61
C GLY A 8 6.53 21.81 18.40
N SER A 9 5.87 21.84 19.56
CA SER A 9 5.63 20.71 20.46
C SER A 9 4.91 19.49 19.82
N THR A 10 4.63 19.54 18.51
CA THR A 10 3.81 18.60 17.72
C THR A 10 4.63 17.62 16.86
N THR A 11 5.96 17.76 16.79
CA THR A 11 6.79 17.06 15.79
C THR A 11 6.99 15.57 16.03
N HIS A 12 6.96 15.11 17.29
CA HIS A 12 7.13 13.69 17.63
C HIS A 12 5.91 12.85 17.25
N PHE A 13 4.70 13.35 17.52
CA PHE A 13 3.45 12.68 17.15
C PHE A 13 3.37 12.44 15.64
N ALA A 14 3.70 13.45 14.83
CA ALA A 14 3.71 13.34 13.38
C ALA A 14 4.72 12.28 12.86
N LYS A 15 5.91 12.16 13.47
CA LYS A 15 6.90 11.13 13.13
C LYS A 15 6.36 9.71 13.40
N TYR A 16 5.75 9.49 14.57
CA TYR A 16 5.13 8.21 14.92
C TYR A 16 3.92 7.88 14.05
N LEU A 17 3.10 8.88 13.73
CA LEU A 17 1.92 8.71 12.88
C LEU A 17 2.31 8.36 11.44
N LEU A 18 3.38 8.97 10.90
CA LEU A 18 3.94 8.60 9.60
C LEU A 18 4.50 7.17 9.58
N PHE A 19 5.26 6.77 10.59
CA PHE A 19 5.74 5.39 10.70
C PHE A 19 4.56 4.39 10.79
N GLY A 20 3.56 4.70 11.61
CA GLY A 20 2.36 3.89 11.75
C GLY A 20 1.55 3.75 10.45
N LEU A 21 1.32 4.84 9.72
CA LEU A 21 0.60 4.81 8.44
C LEU A 21 1.36 4.05 7.34
N ASN A 22 2.69 4.17 7.27
CA ASN A 22 3.51 3.39 6.35
C ASN A 22 3.50 1.90 6.71
N PHE A 23 3.54 1.57 8.00
CA PHE A 23 3.44 0.20 8.46
C PHE A 23 2.07 -0.42 8.17
N LEU A 24 0.99 0.36 8.27
CA LEU A 24 -0.36 -0.08 7.90
C LEU A 24 -0.47 -0.36 6.40
N THR A 25 0.05 0.53 5.54
CA THR A 25 0.06 0.29 4.09
C THR A 25 0.96 -0.87 3.69
N PHE A 26 2.10 -1.03 4.35
CA PHE A 26 2.94 -2.22 4.22
C PHE A 26 2.16 -3.50 4.56
N SER A 27 1.47 -3.51 5.70
CA SER A 27 0.65 -4.65 6.14
C SER A 27 -0.49 -4.96 5.16
N LEU A 28 -1.14 -3.93 4.60
CA LEU A 28 -2.15 -4.08 3.55
C LEU A 28 -1.56 -4.65 2.24
N GLY A 29 -0.36 -4.22 1.85
CA GLY A 29 0.36 -4.79 0.69
C GLY A 29 0.68 -6.28 0.89
N VAL A 30 1.16 -6.66 2.08
CA VAL A 30 1.39 -8.06 2.44
C VAL A 30 0.09 -8.87 2.43
N LEU A 31 -0.98 -8.34 3.02
CA LEU A 31 -2.31 -8.98 3.01
C LEU A 31 -2.84 -9.19 1.59
N LEU A 32 -2.70 -8.21 0.71
CA LEU A 32 -3.13 -8.31 -0.69
C LEU A 32 -2.32 -9.34 -1.46
N LEU A 33 -0.99 -9.38 -1.27
CA LEU A 33 -0.12 -10.41 -1.83
C LEU A 33 -0.48 -11.80 -1.33
N ALA A 34 -0.66 -11.94 -0.01
CA ALA A 34 -1.03 -13.20 0.61
C ALA A 34 -2.37 -13.70 0.10
N MET A 35 -3.39 -12.82 -0.02
CA MET A 35 -4.68 -13.22 -0.59
C MET A 35 -4.60 -13.59 -2.06
N SER A 36 -3.83 -12.86 -2.87
CA SER A 36 -3.66 -13.17 -4.29
C SER A 36 -2.96 -14.52 -4.49
N LEU A 37 -1.95 -14.82 -3.67
CA LEU A 37 -1.25 -16.13 -3.65
C LEU A 37 -2.14 -17.25 -3.10
N TRP A 38 -2.93 -16.97 -2.07
CA TRP A 38 -3.85 -17.92 -1.46
C TRP A 38 -4.91 -18.36 -2.46
N VAL A 39 -5.57 -17.39 -3.10
CA VAL A 39 -6.57 -17.64 -4.16
C VAL A 39 -5.96 -18.45 -5.30
N ARG A 40 -4.67 -18.23 -5.64
CA ARG A 40 -3.99 -19.01 -6.67
C ARG A 40 -3.71 -20.45 -6.25
N SER A 41 -3.41 -20.66 -4.97
CA SER A 41 -2.97 -21.95 -4.40
C SER A 41 -4.13 -22.85 -3.96
N ASP A 42 -5.31 -22.28 -3.69
CA ASP A 42 -6.47 -23.04 -3.27
C ASP A 42 -7.06 -23.85 -4.43
N SER A 43 -7.06 -25.18 -4.28
CA SER A 43 -7.61 -26.13 -5.25
C SER A 43 -9.14 -26.19 -5.23
N GLY A 44 -9.81 -25.72 -4.18
CA GLY A 44 -11.27 -25.73 -4.05
C GLY A 44 -11.96 -24.63 -4.87
N LEU A 45 -11.28 -23.50 -5.05
CA LEU A 45 -11.71 -22.38 -5.90
C LEU A 45 -11.83 -22.73 -7.39
N TRP A 46 -11.19 -23.80 -7.86
CA TRP A 46 -11.28 -24.26 -9.25
C TRP A 46 -12.70 -24.66 -9.67
N VAL A 47 -13.46 -25.31 -8.77
CA VAL A 47 -14.85 -25.72 -9.03
C VAL A 47 -15.76 -24.51 -9.25
N TYR A 48 -15.51 -23.42 -8.52
CA TYR A 48 -16.22 -22.16 -8.71
C TYR A 48 -15.74 -21.38 -9.94
N THR A 49 -14.49 -21.58 -10.35
CA THR A 49 -13.90 -20.94 -11.54
C THR A 49 -14.45 -21.54 -12.84
N GLU A 50 -14.95 -22.79 -12.83
CA GLU A 50 -15.57 -23.42 -14.00
C GLU A 50 -16.83 -22.69 -14.49
N ASN A 51 -17.54 -22.01 -13.58
CA ASN A 51 -18.71 -21.18 -13.88
C ASN A 51 -18.36 -19.69 -14.12
N LEU A 52 -17.11 -19.30 -13.88
CA LEU A 52 -16.62 -17.94 -14.08
C LEU A 52 -15.78 -17.88 -15.35
N SER A 53 -15.75 -16.75 -16.05
CA SER A 53 -14.83 -16.58 -17.17
C SER A 53 -13.38 -16.71 -16.68
N ILE A 54 -12.74 -17.83 -16.98
CA ILE A 54 -11.40 -18.24 -16.52
C ILE A 54 -10.38 -17.11 -16.74
N GLU A 55 -10.46 -16.40 -17.88
CA GLU A 55 -9.57 -15.26 -18.17
C GLU A 55 -9.63 -14.14 -17.13
N ARG A 56 -10.84 -13.74 -16.70
CA ARG A 56 -11.01 -12.65 -15.73
C ARG A 56 -10.47 -13.02 -14.36
N TYR A 57 -10.59 -14.29 -13.98
CA TYR A 57 -10.06 -14.81 -12.71
C TYR A 57 -8.54 -14.70 -12.66
N TYR A 58 -7.85 -15.19 -13.69
CA TYR A 58 -6.39 -15.10 -13.78
C TYR A 58 -5.92 -13.65 -13.86
N PHE A 59 -6.59 -12.82 -14.66
CA PHE A 59 -6.25 -11.40 -14.77
C PHE A 59 -6.29 -10.70 -13.40
N SER A 60 -7.34 -10.95 -12.61
CA SER A 60 -7.48 -10.38 -11.26
C SER A 60 -6.37 -10.85 -10.31
N CYS A 61 -6.02 -12.14 -10.33
CA CYS A 61 -4.95 -12.68 -9.48
C CYS A 61 -3.57 -12.09 -9.83
N TYR A 62 -3.23 -12.03 -11.12
CA TYR A 62 -1.96 -11.45 -11.57
C TYR A 62 -1.89 -9.95 -11.29
N PHE A 63 -2.99 -9.22 -11.50
CA PHE A 63 -3.06 -7.80 -11.17
C PHE A 63 -2.94 -7.58 -9.65
N GLY A 64 -3.61 -8.40 -8.83
CA GLY A 64 -3.51 -8.35 -7.37
C GLY A 64 -2.10 -8.64 -6.85
N MET A 65 -1.42 -9.63 -7.42
CA MET A 65 0.00 -9.90 -7.14
C MET A 65 0.90 -8.72 -7.54
N ALA A 66 0.73 -8.18 -8.75
CA ALA A 66 1.54 -7.06 -9.23
C ALA A 66 1.32 -5.81 -8.36
N ALA A 67 0.07 -5.42 -8.13
CA ALA A 67 -0.28 -4.27 -7.29
C ALA A 67 0.20 -4.45 -5.83
N GLY A 68 -0.02 -5.63 -5.24
CA GLY A 68 0.41 -5.94 -3.89
C GLY A 68 1.94 -5.86 -3.73
N SER A 69 2.70 -6.37 -4.71
CA SER A 69 4.17 -6.30 -4.70
C SER A 69 4.69 -4.87 -4.80
N LEU A 70 4.07 -4.04 -5.63
CA LEU A 70 4.38 -2.62 -5.76
C LEU A 70 4.11 -1.87 -4.45
N ILE A 71 2.94 -2.08 -3.84
CA ILE A 71 2.56 -1.45 -2.56
C ILE A 71 3.53 -1.89 -1.45
N PHE A 72 3.85 -3.18 -1.36
CA PHE A 72 4.81 -3.72 -0.40
C PHE A 72 6.20 -3.05 -0.51
N LEU A 73 6.74 -2.98 -1.74
CA LEU A 73 8.07 -2.40 -1.99
C LEU A 73 8.10 -0.90 -1.71
N ILE A 74 7.09 -0.15 -2.19
CA ILE A 74 7.00 1.31 -1.98
C ILE A 74 6.88 1.61 -0.49
N SER A 75 6.05 0.87 0.25
CA SER A 75 5.87 1.06 1.69
C SER A 75 7.10 0.65 2.50
N PHE A 76 7.85 -0.39 2.09
CA PHE A 76 9.10 -0.77 2.75
C PHE A 76 10.16 0.34 2.63
N VAL A 77 10.31 0.94 1.45
CA VAL A 77 11.19 2.09 1.23
C VAL A 77 10.70 3.31 2.02
N GLY A 78 9.38 3.52 2.12
CA GLY A 78 8.78 4.56 2.97
C GLY A 78 9.09 4.39 4.46
N CYS A 79 9.03 3.16 4.98
CA CYS A 79 9.41 2.85 6.37
C CYS A 79 10.90 3.11 6.63
N MET A 80 11.79 2.63 5.74
CA MET A 80 13.24 2.87 5.85
C MET A 80 13.58 4.35 5.76
N GLY A 81 12.88 5.05 4.89
CA GLY A 81 13.01 6.47 4.68
C GLY A 81 12.51 7.35 5.83
N ALA A 82 11.48 6.91 6.56
CA ALA A 82 11.02 7.58 7.77
C ALA A 82 12.04 7.48 8.92
N LEU A 83 12.90 6.45 8.91
CA LEU A 83 13.99 6.27 9.87
C LEU A 83 15.22 7.14 9.53
N ILE A 84 15.39 7.55 8.27
CA ILE A 84 16.50 8.40 7.80
C ILE A 84 15.99 9.84 7.76
N ASP A 85 16.45 10.70 8.69
CA ASP A 85 15.96 12.07 8.95
C ASP A 85 16.09 13.02 7.73
N SER A 86 15.24 12.83 6.72
CA SER A 86 15.28 13.48 5.43
C SER A 86 13.91 14.09 5.13
N ARG A 87 13.79 15.40 5.42
CA ARG A 87 12.55 16.19 5.34
C ARG A 87 11.86 16.16 3.97
N LEU A 88 12.59 15.81 2.92
CA LEU A 88 12.09 15.70 1.54
C LEU A 88 11.28 14.41 1.33
N LEU A 89 11.64 13.32 2.03
CA LEU A 89 11.02 12.02 1.83
C LEU A 89 9.63 11.90 2.48
N MET A 90 9.42 12.59 3.61
CA MET A 90 8.10 12.70 4.24
C MET A 90 7.06 13.35 3.31
N GLY A 91 7.49 14.29 2.48
CA GLY A 91 6.62 14.95 1.49
C GLY A 91 6.17 14.00 0.37
N ILE A 92 7.04 13.11 -0.08
CA ILE A 92 6.77 12.20 -1.21
C ILE A 92 5.83 11.07 -0.76
N VAL A 93 6.03 10.54 0.45
CA VAL A 93 5.22 9.44 1.03
C VAL A 93 3.79 9.88 1.36
N SER A 94 3.61 11.11 1.86
CA SER A 94 2.27 11.68 2.08
C SER A 94 1.54 11.94 0.76
N GLN A 95 2.25 12.27 -0.32
CA GLN A 95 1.63 12.53 -1.62
C GLN A 95 1.18 11.22 -2.30
N THR A 96 1.97 10.15 -2.26
CA THR A 96 1.61 8.87 -2.90
C THR A 96 0.38 8.18 -2.28
N THR A 97 0.18 8.30 -0.97
CA THR A 97 -1.03 7.77 -0.30
C THR A 97 -2.29 8.61 -0.61
N ILE A 98 -2.17 9.94 -0.64
CA ILE A 98 -3.28 10.85 -1.00
C ILE A 98 -3.70 10.71 -2.46
N ILE A 99 -2.74 10.50 -3.38
CA ILE A 99 -3.02 10.26 -4.80
C ILE A 99 -3.74 8.92 -4.99
N SER A 100 -3.37 7.89 -4.24
CA SER A 100 -4.04 6.58 -4.29
C SER A 100 -5.49 6.66 -3.78
N LEU A 101 -5.74 7.40 -2.70
CA LEU A 101 -7.09 7.66 -2.16
C LEU A 101 -7.97 8.51 -3.10
N ASN A 102 -7.38 9.50 -3.78
CA ASN A 102 -8.08 10.28 -4.80
C ASN A 102 -8.43 9.43 -6.02
N SER A 103 -7.51 8.56 -6.44
CA SER A 103 -7.73 7.63 -7.56
C SER A 103 -8.87 6.66 -7.26
N MET A 104 -8.92 6.09 -6.04
CA MET A 104 -10.01 5.21 -5.59
C MET A 104 -11.35 5.94 -5.49
N SER A 105 -11.34 7.19 -5.00
CA SER A 105 -12.54 8.04 -4.93
C SER A 105 -13.09 8.42 -6.31
N LEU A 106 -12.20 8.62 -7.29
CA LEU A 106 -12.60 8.84 -8.68
C LEU A 106 -13.15 7.56 -9.32
N VAL A 107 -12.54 6.39 -9.11
CA VAL A 107 -13.06 5.11 -9.61
C VAL A 107 -14.46 4.82 -9.05
N HIS A 108 -14.72 5.15 -7.78
CA HIS A 108 -16.05 5.00 -7.19
C HIS A 108 -17.06 6.03 -7.74
N LYS A 109 -16.62 7.24 -8.13
CA LYS A 109 -17.48 8.23 -8.81
C LYS A 109 -17.66 7.99 -10.32
N LEU A 110 -16.80 7.20 -10.94
CA LEU A 110 -16.85 6.82 -12.36
C LEU A 110 -17.56 5.48 -12.61
N LYS A 111 -18.07 4.83 -11.56
CA LYS A 111 -18.93 3.65 -11.73
C LYS A 111 -20.33 4.14 -12.12
N PRO A 112 -20.81 3.86 -13.35
CA PRO A 112 -22.14 4.25 -13.79
C PRO A 112 -23.22 3.49 -13.01
#